data_AF-A0A9J5WK28-F1
#
_entry.id   AF-A0A9J5WK28-F1
#
_cell.length_a   1.000
_cell.length_b   1.000
_cell.length_c   1.000
_cell.angle_alpha   90.00
_cell.angle_beta   90.00
_cell.angle_gamma   90.00
#
_symmetry.space_group_name_H-M   'P 1'
#
loop_
_entity.id
_entity.type
_entity.pdbx_description
1 polymer ?
#
loop_
_entity_poly.entity_id
_entity_poly.type
_entity_poly.pdbx_seq_one_letter_code
_entity_poly.pdbx_strand_id
1 'polypeptide(L)'
;MHKRKSMELATLCDIKVCTVITGPNGELQTWPDNFDACKEVLDLYSQNLKPEKKHKESSILVPEPEPEPEEEQGKKDLLTLVESKLATVNRRIRFLDNKNVVADKGKRKRIE
;
A
#
# COMPACT_ATOMS: atom_id res chain seq x y z
N MET A 1 8.08 -30.31 -12.51
CA MET A 1 6.70 -30.63 -12.94
C MET A 1 5.92 -29.38 -13.39
N HIS A 2 5.98 -28.28 -12.65
CA HIS A 2 5.21 -27.05 -12.92
C HIS A 2 5.41 -26.46 -14.33
N LYS A 3 6.65 -26.28 -14.79
CA LYS A 3 6.95 -25.71 -16.11
C LYS A 3 6.31 -26.50 -17.26
N ARG A 4 6.42 -27.85 -17.22
CA ARG A 4 5.85 -28.74 -18.24
C ARG A 4 4.33 -28.62 -18.34
N LYS A 5 3.63 -28.63 -17.21
CA LYS A 5 2.17 -28.47 -17.19
C LYS A 5 1.73 -27.08 -17.68
N SER A 6 2.51 -26.06 -17.36
CA SER A 6 2.24 -24.68 -17.81
C SER A 6 2.38 -24.56 -19.33
N MET A 7 3.41 -25.19 -19.90
CA MET A 7 3.60 -25.30 -21.34
C MET A 7 2.48 -26.09 -22.03
N GLU A 8 2.11 -27.26 -21.47
CA GLU A 8 1.02 -28.08 -21.99
C GLU A 8 -0.30 -27.28 -21.97
N LEU A 9 -0.61 -26.57 -20.89
CA LEU A 9 -1.79 -25.71 -20.78
C LEU A 9 -1.78 -24.58 -21.82
N ALA A 10 -0.68 -23.84 -21.92
CA ALA A 10 -0.54 -22.75 -22.89
C ALA A 10 -0.74 -23.24 -24.33
N THR A 11 -0.16 -24.40 -24.66
CA THR A 11 -0.21 -24.96 -26.02
C THR A 11 -1.58 -25.57 -26.34
N LEU A 12 -2.16 -26.34 -25.43
CA LEU A 12 -3.43 -27.05 -25.69
C LEU A 12 -4.64 -26.13 -25.69
N CYS A 13 -4.59 -25.05 -24.92
CA CYS A 13 -5.71 -24.11 -24.78
C CYS A 13 -5.50 -22.79 -25.52
N ASP A 14 -4.33 -22.58 -26.14
CA ASP A 14 -3.95 -21.32 -26.81
C ASP A 14 -4.18 -20.09 -25.92
N ILE A 15 -3.69 -20.18 -24.67
CA ILE A 15 -3.76 -19.10 -23.69
C ILE A 15 -2.37 -18.67 -23.26
N LYS A 16 -2.21 -17.37 -22.97
CA LYS A 16 -0.99 -16.86 -22.35
C LYS A 16 -0.90 -17.34 -20.91
N VAL A 17 0.17 -18.05 -20.58
CA VAL A 17 0.43 -18.58 -19.23
C VAL A 17 1.81 -18.13 -18.77
N CYS A 18 1.87 -17.64 -17.53
CA CYS A 18 3.11 -17.37 -16.81
C CYS A 18 3.04 -18.10 -15.47
N THR A 19 4.14 -18.72 -15.05
CA THR A 19 4.25 -19.35 -13.73
C THR A 19 5.50 -18.86 -13.03
N VAL A 20 5.32 -18.36 -11.82
CA VAL A 20 6.39 -17.88 -10.94
C VAL A 20 6.47 -18.82 -9.74
N ILE A 21 7.63 -19.43 -9.52
CA ILE A 21 7.87 -20.41 -8.47
C ILE A 21 8.98 -19.89 -7.58
N THR A 22 8.67 -19.68 -6.31
CA THR A 22 9.65 -19.28 -5.29
C THR A 22 10.00 -20.49 -4.43
N GLY A 23 11.29 -20.78 -4.32
CA GLY A 23 11.82 -21.81 -3.43
C GLY A 23 12.02 -21.27 -2.01
N PRO A 24 12.12 -22.14 -0.99
CA PRO A 24 12.36 -21.73 0.40
C PRO A 24 13.68 -20.98 0.60
N ASN A 25 14.65 -21.14 -0.31
CA ASN A 25 15.95 -20.48 -0.28
C ASN A 25 15.97 -19.13 -1.03
N GLY A 26 14.81 -18.64 -1.48
CA GLY A 26 14.73 -17.45 -2.35
C GLY A 26 15.08 -17.72 -3.81
N GLU A 27 15.19 -19.00 -4.22
CA GLU A 27 15.32 -19.37 -5.62
C GLU A 27 14.07 -18.95 -6.39
N LEU A 28 14.25 -18.31 -7.54
CA LEU A 28 13.16 -17.92 -8.43
C LEU A 28 13.26 -18.73 -9.73
N GLN A 29 12.21 -19.51 -10.01
CA GLN A 29 12.05 -20.18 -11.30
C GLN A 29 10.79 -19.65 -11.97
N THR A 30 10.90 -19.34 -13.26
CA THR A 30 9.76 -18.91 -14.07
C THR A 30 9.48 -19.87 -15.22
N TRP A 31 8.27 -19.82 -15.74
CA TRP A 31 7.95 -20.28 -17.08
C TRP A 31 7.06 -19.24 -17.77
N PRO A 32 7.41 -18.75 -18.98
CA PRO A 32 8.63 -19.08 -19.73
C PRO A 32 9.95 -18.73 -18.99
N ASP A 33 11.07 -19.31 -19.43
CA ASP A 33 12.38 -18.97 -18.85
C ASP A 33 12.83 -17.55 -19.24
N ASN A 34 12.25 -17.01 -20.32
CA ASN A 34 12.44 -15.62 -20.70
C ASN A 34 11.62 -14.70 -19.79
N PHE A 35 12.33 -13.82 -19.09
CA PHE A 35 11.72 -12.82 -18.20
C PHE A 35 10.83 -11.82 -18.95
N ASP A 36 11.20 -11.41 -20.17
CA ASP A 36 10.38 -10.47 -20.97
C ASP A 36 9.03 -11.08 -21.33
N ALA A 37 9.02 -12.37 -21.70
CA ALA A 37 7.79 -13.10 -21.98
C ALA A 37 6.91 -13.24 -20.72
N CYS A 38 7.52 -13.40 -19.54
CA CYS A 38 6.79 -13.38 -18.27
C CYS A 38 6.19 -12.00 -17.99
N LYS A 39 6.97 -10.94 -18.24
CA LYS A 39 6.57 -9.55 -18.02
C LYS A 39 5.36 -9.17 -18.87
N GLU A 40 5.32 -9.55 -20.15
CA GLU A 40 4.14 -9.31 -21.00
C GLU A 40 2.84 -9.89 -20.43
N VAL A 41 2.91 -11.10 -19.85
CA VAL A 41 1.73 -11.74 -19.24
C VAL A 41 1.34 -11.04 -17.94
N LEU A 42 2.32 -10.62 -17.13
CA LEU A 42 2.09 -9.86 -15.90
C LEU A 42 1.52 -8.47 -16.16
N ASP A 43 2.00 -7.78 -17.20
CA ASP A 43 1.49 -6.48 -17.63
C ASP A 43 0.05 -6.61 -18.13
N LEU A 44 -0.24 -7.64 -18.93
CA LEU A 44 -1.61 -7.95 -19.37
C LEU A 44 -2.52 -8.22 -18.17
N TYR A 45 -2.06 -9.00 -17.19
CA TYR A 45 -2.82 -9.25 -15.98
C TYR A 45 -3.12 -7.94 -15.23
N SER A 46 -2.09 -7.10 -15.03
CA SER A 46 -2.19 -5.84 -14.28
C SER A 46 -3.15 -4.85 -14.93
N GLN A 47 -3.15 -4.75 -16.26
CA GLN A 47 -4.08 -3.90 -17.01
C GLN A 47 -5.54 -4.34 -16.89
N ASN A 48 -5.77 -5.64 -16.66
CA ASN A 48 -7.10 -6.23 -16.52
C ASN A 48 -7.57 -6.37 -15.06
N LEU A 49 -6.74 -5.97 -14.10
CA LEU A 49 -7.18 -5.81 -12.72
C LEU A 49 -8.22 -4.71 -12.69
N LYS A 50 -9.47 -5.08 -12.39
CA LYS A 50 -10.49 -4.08 -12.03
C LYS A 50 -9.93 -3.28 -10.84
N PRO A 51 -10.17 -1.96 -10.77
CA PRO A 51 -9.75 -1.19 -9.61
C PRO A 51 -10.48 -1.74 -8.38
N GLU A 52 -9.82 -2.62 -7.63
CA GLU A 52 -10.30 -3.03 -6.32
C GLU A 52 -10.29 -1.80 -5.43
N LYS A 53 -11.40 -1.57 -4.74
CA LYS A 53 -11.53 -0.51 -3.75
C LYS A 53 -10.43 -0.73 -2.72
N LYS A 54 -9.39 0.11 -2.77
CA LYS A 54 -8.16 0.01 -1.97
C LYS A 54 -8.48 -0.33 -0.51
N HIS A 55 -8.37 -1.60 -0.14
CA HIS A 55 -8.11 -1.98 1.24
C HIS A 55 -6.62 -1.79 1.46
N LYS A 56 -6.32 -0.84 2.34
CA LYS A 56 -5.01 -0.34 2.67
C LYS A 56 -4.26 -1.39 3.50
N GLU A 57 -3.35 -2.16 2.91
CA GLU A 57 -2.27 -2.79 3.67
C GLU A 57 -1.02 -3.09 2.82
N SER A 58 0.04 -2.30 3.08
CA SER A 58 1.43 -2.70 3.31
C SER A 58 2.09 -3.78 2.43
N SER A 59 3.02 -3.37 1.55
CA SER A 59 4.47 -3.70 1.60
C SER A 59 5.14 -3.97 0.23
N ILE A 60 6.26 -3.23 0.04
CA ILE A 60 7.47 -3.49 -0.76
C ILE A 60 7.59 -2.84 -2.17
N LEU A 61 8.72 -2.16 -2.28
CA LEU A 61 9.29 -1.24 -3.28
C LEU A 61 9.56 -1.88 -4.66
N VAL A 62 9.34 -1.09 -5.71
CA VAL A 62 10.04 -1.21 -7.00
C VAL A 62 10.71 0.16 -7.27
N PRO A 63 11.98 0.23 -7.73
CA PRO A 63 12.60 1.49 -8.14
C PRO A 63 12.02 1.92 -9.50
N GLU A 64 11.45 3.11 -9.52
CA GLU A 64 10.81 3.76 -10.66
C GLU A 64 11.86 4.47 -11.55
N PRO A 65 11.83 4.34 -12.89
CA PRO A 65 12.35 5.34 -13.79
C PRO A 65 11.22 6.32 -14.15
N GLU A 66 11.30 7.53 -13.59
CA GLU A 66 10.46 8.71 -13.91
C GLU A 66 10.51 9.07 -15.42
N PRO A 67 9.44 9.68 -16.02
CA PRO A 67 8.86 10.93 -15.48
C PRO A 67 7.33 11.24 -15.67
N GLU A 68 6.81 12.04 -14.72
CA GLU A 68 5.68 13.03 -14.74
C GLU A 68 4.21 12.58 -14.51
N PRO A 69 3.27 13.40 -13.96
CA PRO A 69 3.28 14.44 -12.92
C PRO A 69 2.26 14.12 -11.78
N GLU A 70 2.17 12.86 -11.33
CA GLU A 70 1.15 12.43 -10.35
C GLU A 70 1.58 12.56 -8.87
N GLU A 71 2.89 12.70 -8.61
CA GLU A 71 3.41 12.77 -7.24
C GLU A 71 2.93 14.00 -6.45
N GLU A 72 2.64 15.12 -7.13
CA GLU A 72 2.32 16.36 -6.43
C GLU A 72 0.95 16.33 -5.75
N GLN A 73 -0.01 15.60 -6.33
CA GLN A 73 -1.33 15.43 -5.73
C GLN A 73 -1.27 14.54 -4.47
N GLY A 74 -0.49 13.45 -4.52
CA GLY A 74 -0.28 12.59 -3.35
C GLY A 74 0.41 13.29 -2.19
N LYS A 75 1.35 14.20 -2.49
CA LYS A 75 2.02 15.05 -1.48
C LYS A 75 1.05 16.05 -0.84
N LYS A 76 0.17 16.67 -1.63
CA LYS A 76 -0.89 17.58 -1.15
C LYS A 76 -1.91 16.84 -0.27
N ASP A 77 -2.32 15.65 -0.66
CA ASP A 77 -3.28 14.84 0.11
C ASP A 77 -2.68 14.36 1.45
N LEU A 78 -1.38 14.06 1.49
CA LEU A 78 -0.69 13.69 2.72
C LEU A 78 -0.53 14.89 3.66
N LEU A 79 -0.17 16.07 3.14
CA LEU A 79 -0.03 17.30 3.91
C LEU A 79 -1.36 17.69 4.58
N THR A 80 -2.45 17.70 3.82
CA THR A 80 -3.79 18.02 4.36
C THR A 80 -4.24 17.03 5.44
N LEU A 81 -3.89 15.74 5.30
CA LEU A 81 -4.17 14.72 6.32
C LEU A 81 -3.38 14.96 7.62
N VAL A 82 -2.10 15.34 7.51
CA VAL A 82 -1.24 15.65 8.67
C VAL A 82 -1.75 16.90 9.39
N GLU A 83 -2.11 17.95 8.65
CA GLU A 83 -2.65 19.19 9.22
C GLU A 83 -3.97 18.95 9.97
N SER A 84 -4.88 18.16 9.39
CA SER A 84 -6.14 17.77 10.02
C SER A 84 -5.93 16.98 11.33
N LYS A 85 -4.97 16.05 11.35
CA LYS A 85 -4.59 15.32 12.56
C LYS A 85 -3.98 16.24 13.62
N LEU A 86 -3.10 17.15 13.22
CA LEU A 86 -2.48 18.12 14.14
C LEU A 86 -3.54 19.05 14.77
N ALA A 87 -4.51 19.53 13.96
CA ALA A 87 -5.62 20.33 14.46
C ALA A 87 -6.46 19.57 15.49
N THR A 88 -6.68 18.26 15.29
CA THR A 88 -7.40 17.40 16.23
C THR A 88 -6.66 17.26 17.56
N VAL A 89 -5.34 17.03 17.52
CA VAL A 89 -4.49 16.96 18.71
C VAL A 89 -4.52 18.30 19.48
N ASN A 90 -4.37 19.43 18.79
CA ASN A 90 -4.41 20.76 19.40
C ASN A 90 -5.77 21.08 20.05
N ARG A 91 -6.88 20.62 19.46
CA ARG A 91 -8.21 20.72 20.10
C ARG A 91 -8.26 19.91 21.39
N ARG A 92 -7.68 18.70 21.40
CA ARG A 92 -7.66 17.83 22.57
C ARG A 92 -6.81 18.40 23.71
N ILE A 93 -5.63 18.95 23.39
CA ILE A 93 -4.77 19.63 24.37
C ILE A 93 -5.53 20.77 25.05
N ARG A 94 -6.11 21.69 24.27
CA ARG A 94 -6.90 22.81 24.82
C ARG A 94 -8.07 22.36 25.69
N PHE A 95 -8.77 21.29 25.28
CA PHE A 95 -9.86 20.73 26.08
C PHE A 95 -9.38 20.20 27.43
N LEU A 96 -8.24 19.51 27.44
CA LEU A 96 -7.65 18.97 28.66
C LEU A 96 -7.13 20.08 29.57
N ASP A 97 -6.45 21.09 29.01
CA ASP A 97 -6.00 22.25 29.78
C ASP A 97 -7.17 22.98 30.43
N ASN A 98 -8.25 23.24 29.68
CA ASN A 98 -9.42 23.91 30.22
C ASN A 98 -10.10 23.06 31.32
N LYS A 99 -10.16 21.73 31.15
CA LYS A 99 -10.65 20.82 32.20
C LYS A 99 -9.77 20.84 33.44
N ASN A 100 -8.45 20.88 33.29
CA ASN A 100 -7.51 20.92 34.40
C ASN A 100 -7.62 22.26 35.17
N VAL A 101 -7.80 23.37 34.45
CA VAL A 101 -8.08 24.69 35.05
C VAL A 101 -9.37 24.69 35.86
N VAL A 102 -10.44 24.05 35.36
CA VAL A 102 -11.71 23.93 36.10
C VAL A 102 -11.56 23.04 37.34
N ALA A 103 -10.80 21.94 37.24
CA ALA A 103 -10.54 21.05 38.37
C ALA A 103 -9.67 21.70 39.47
N ASP A 104 -8.72 22.57 39.11
CA ASP A 104 -7.87 23.28 40.06
C ASP A 104 -8.63 24.41 40.79
N LYS A 105 -9.52 25.13 40.09
CA LYS A 105 -10.38 26.17 40.70
C LYS A 105 -11.39 25.62 41.71
N GLY A 106 -11.78 24.35 41.60
CA GLY A 106 -12.69 23.68 42.54
C GLY A 106 -12.05 23.27 43.88
N LYS A 107 -10.72 23.23 43.99
CA LYS A 107 -10.02 22.76 45.19
C LYS A 107 -9.54 23.88 46.14
N ARG A 108 -9.64 25.15 45.74
CA ARG A 108 -9.10 26.29 46.54
C ARG A 108 -10.10 26.98 47.48
N LYS A 109 -11.24 26.36 47.80
CA LYS A 109 -12.17 26.90 48.81
C LYS A 109 -12.60 25.83 49.81
N ARG A 110 -11.76 25.54 50.80
CA ARG A 110 -12.18 25.17 52.15
C ARG A 110 -11.01 25.29 53.11
N ILE A 111 -10.81 26.48 53.66
CA ILE A 111 -10.12 26.67 54.93
C ILE A 111 -10.96 27.71 55.67
N GLU A 112 -11.76 27.25 56.61
CA GLU A 112 -12.39 28.02 57.68
C GLU A 112 -12.09 27.26 58.97
#